data_AF-A0A352MVQ3-F1
#
_entry.id   AF-A0A352MVQ3-F1
#
_cell.length_a   1.000
_cell.length_b   1.000
_cell.length_c   1.000
_cell.angle_alpha   90.00
_cell.angle_beta   90.00
_cell.angle_gamma   90.00
#
_symmetry.space_group_name_H-M   'P 1'
#
loop_
_entity.id
_entity.type
_entity.pdbx_description
1 polymer ?
#
loop_
_entity_poly.entity_id
_entity_poly.type
_entity_poly.pdbx_seq_one_letter_code
_entity_poly.pdbx_strand_id
1 'polypeptide(L)'
;MFGGRGDTATYVSKIREAFSQGKPVIANVKPSPAGNNLYTSYGHYIVLLGEDQNGTVLVSDPNGRGVDNIKNKYTPGLEELVRLYLTEEVSGNVGGILIPDQVPTGVSFNKKLEGFEAGLEVITPGQAEVINIEGNSITLKFTAENKAKNMTMKIEGISINPDIAEGDQLQSKQPIGTTTDDDIKILMRDQKKAIINNVEDYMVVNSKNILSVSQPYNFTQDDVELIAKLIAHEMRPSVLVSAYGMNEEDAMEAGKVCGYVLVNRALVNYSGNGTTLLDQLCAPGQYAGANTLQEWASVEITPDVMEAAEWISKYDCSSVLNPRGEPMTRNILGQSGWCQCKPNGVPGSTCWWWIDTTQDGQ
;
A
#
# COMPACT_ATOMS: atom_id res chain seq x y z
N MET A 1 -24.02 20.16 -8.12
CA MET A 1 -23.97 20.70 -6.74
C MET A 1 -25.41 20.80 -6.24
N PHE A 2 -25.79 20.04 -5.21
CA PHE A 2 -27.13 20.13 -4.63
C PHE A 2 -27.05 21.03 -3.40
N GLY A 3 -27.34 22.31 -3.58
CA GLY A 3 -27.48 23.29 -2.50
C GLY A 3 -28.94 23.68 -2.36
N GLY A 4 -29.63 23.10 -1.38
CA GLY A 4 -31.01 23.41 -1.05
C GLY A 4 -31.38 22.85 0.31
N ARG A 5 -32.45 23.37 0.93
CA ARG A 5 -33.04 22.92 2.20
C ARG A 5 -33.51 21.45 2.14
N GLY A 6 -32.57 20.51 2.13
CA GLY A 6 -32.86 19.09 2.26
C GLY A 6 -33.00 18.73 3.73
N ASP A 7 -34.02 17.95 4.05
CA ASP A 7 -34.14 17.30 5.35
C ASP A 7 -33.09 16.17 5.51
N THR A 8 -32.89 15.72 6.74
CA THR A 8 -31.91 14.67 7.05
C THR A 8 -32.13 13.42 6.20
N ALA A 9 -33.39 13.02 5.99
CA ALA A 9 -33.74 11.83 5.21
C ALA A 9 -33.30 11.93 3.74
N THR A 10 -33.49 13.09 3.11
CA THR A 10 -33.11 13.35 1.73
C THR A 10 -31.59 13.26 1.54
N TYR A 11 -30.82 13.87 2.45
CA TYR A 11 -29.35 13.79 2.40
C TYR A 11 -28.86 12.35 2.60
N VAL A 12 -29.37 11.65 3.62
CA VAL A 12 -29.00 10.26 3.90
C VAL A 12 -29.28 9.36 2.69
N SER A 13 -30.48 9.48 2.09
CA SER A 13 -30.85 8.66 0.92
C SER A 13 -29.90 8.87 -0.25
N LYS A 14 -29.54 10.13 -0.55
CA LYS A 14 -28.64 10.44 -1.67
C LYS A 14 -27.21 9.99 -1.42
N ILE A 15 -26.73 10.12 -0.18
CA ILE A 15 -25.39 9.66 0.20
C ILE A 15 -25.31 8.13 0.11
N ARG A 16 -26.32 7.41 0.60
CA ARG A 16 -26.37 5.94 0.49
C ARG A 16 -26.51 5.48 -0.96
N GLU A 17 -27.28 6.17 -1.78
CA GLU A 17 -27.34 5.90 -3.22
C GLU A 17 -25.96 6.06 -3.86
N ALA A 18 -25.24 7.15 -3.57
CA ALA A 18 -23.88 7.37 -4.05
C ALA A 18 -22.92 6.25 -3.59
N PHE A 19 -22.96 5.86 -2.32
CA PHE A 19 -22.17 4.74 -1.79
C PHE A 19 -22.49 3.42 -2.49
N SER A 20 -23.77 3.14 -2.77
CA SER A 20 -24.19 1.93 -3.50
C SER A 20 -23.65 1.88 -4.94
N GLN A 21 -23.33 3.04 -5.51
CA GLN A 21 -22.71 3.19 -6.83
C GLN A 21 -21.18 3.29 -6.75
N GLY A 22 -20.58 3.10 -5.57
CA GLY A 22 -19.13 3.25 -5.36
C GLY A 22 -18.61 4.69 -5.49
N LYS A 23 -19.50 5.69 -5.41
CA LYS A 23 -19.14 7.11 -5.57
C LYS A 23 -18.83 7.75 -4.21
N PRO A 24 -17.68 8.45 -4.06
CA PRO A 24 -17.41 9.24 -2.86
C PRO A 24 -18.33 10.47 -2.81
N VAL A 25 -18.55 11.01 -1.61
CA VAL A 25 -19.33 12.24 -1.43
C VAL A 25 -18.48 13.31 -0.77
N ILE A 26 -18.30 14.46 -1.43
CA ILE A 26 -17.64 15.61 -0.81
C ILE A 26 -18.72 16.40 -0.05
N ALA A 27 -18.51 16.60 1.24
CA ALA A 27 -19.44 17.28 2.12
C ALA A 27 -18.78 18.54 2.71
N ASN A 28 -19.47 19.66 2.63
CA ASN A 28 -19.13 20.88 3.36
C ASN A 28 -19.87 20.88 4.69
N VAL A 29 -19.11 20.75 5.77
CA VAL A 29 -19.59 20.67 7.15
C VAL A 29 -19.15 21.90 7.94
N LYS A 30 -19.91 22.23 8.98
CA LYS A 30 -19.59 23.31 9.93
C LYS A 30 -19.70 22.78 11.36
N PRO A 31 -19.05 23.41 12.35
CA PRO A 31 -19.24 23.04 13.74
C PRO A 31 -20.71 23.12 14.11
N SER A 32 -21.11 22.17 14.93
CA SER A 32 -22.46 22.06 15.45
C SER A 32 -22.43 22.32 16.93
N PRO A 33 -23.22 23.28 17.45
CA PRO A 33 -23.36 23.50 18.89
C PRO A 33 -23.86 22.26 19.65
N ALA A 34 -24.54 21.34 18.94
CA ALA A 34 -25.04 20.08 19.47
C ALA A 34 -24.07 18.90 19.30
N GLY A 35 -22.95 19.10 18.59
CA GLY A 35 -21.88 18.12 18.42
C GLY A 35 -20.60 18.56 19.14
N ASN A 36 -19.56 17.74 19.11
CA ASN A 36 -18.27 18.02 19.77
C ASN A 36 -17.43 19.14 19.09
N ASN A 37 -18.05 20.08 18.36
CA ASN A 37 -17.39 21.15 17.60
C ASN A 37 -16.17 20.64 16.79
N LEU A 38 -16.34 19.49 16.13
CA LEU A 38 -15.25 18.77 15.47
C LEU A 38 -14.63 19.52 14.30
N TYR A 39 -15.36 20.47 13.71
CA TYR A 39 -15.02 21.18 12.48
C TYR A 39 -14.84 22.68 12.70
N THR A 40 -14.10 23.34 11.81
CA THR A 40 -13.75 24.75 11.98
C THR A 40 -14.94 25.68 11.70
N SER A 41 -15.03 26.80 12.42
CA SER A 41 -16.10 27.81 12.26
C SER A 41 -16.16 28.46 10.88
N TYR A 42 -15.09 28.34 10.08
CA TYR A 42 -15.00 28.85 8.71
C TYR A 42 -15.63 27.92 7.67
N GLY A 43 -16.17 26.77 8.09
CA GLY A 43 -16.56 25.70 7.18
C GLY A 43 -15.38 24.79 6.89
N HIS A 44 -15.66 23.51 6.72
CA HIS A 44 -14.67 22.46 6.55
C HIS A 44 -15.18 21.48 5.52
N TYR A 45 -14.32 20.97 4.64
CA TYR A 45 -14.73 19.92 3.72
C TYR A 45 -14.20 18.58 4.20
N ILE A 46 -15.01 17.55 4.02
CA ILE A 46 -14.66 16.16 4.26
C ILE A 46 -15.10 15.33 3.04
N VAL A 47 -14.46 14.19 2.85
CA VAL A 47 -14.88 13.20 1.84
C VAL A 47 -15.45 11.99 2.57
N LEU A 48 -16.71 11.66 2.29
CA LEU A 48 -17.35 10.44 2.77
C LEU A 48 -17.10 9.34 1.74
N LEU A 49 -16.56 8.21 2.21
CA LEU A 49 -16.09 7.13 1.34
C LEU A 49 -17.01 5.90 1.36
N GLY A 50 -17.83 5.76 2.40
CA GLY A 50 -18.74 4.63 2.56
C GLY A 50 -19.31 4.54 3.97
N GLU A 51 -20.14 3.52 4.19
CA GLU A 51 -20.73 3.17 5.49
C GLU A 51 -20.45 1.68 5.76
N ASP A 52 -19.95 1.35 6.95
CA ASP A 52 -19.77 -0.05 7.35
C ASP A 52 -21.08 -0.69 7.84
N GLN A 53 -21.06 -2.00 8.07
CA GLN A 53 -22.24 -2.76 8.54
C GLN A 53 -22.82 -2.30 9.88
N ASN A 54 -22.05 -1.54 10.67
CA ASN A 54 -22.48 -0.98 11.95
C ASN A 54 -23.04 0.44 11.81
N GLY A 55 -23.13 0.96 10.58
CA GLY A 55 -23.53 2.33 10.29
C GLY A 55 -22.39 3.34 10.43
N THR A 56 -21.15 2.91 10.68
CA THR A 56 -20.00 3.81 10.82
C THR A 56 -19.64 4.40 9.47
N VAL A 57 -19.56 5.73 9.37
CA VAL A 57 -19.18 6.39 8.13
C VAL A 57 -17.67 6.46 7.99
N LEU A 58 -17.13 6.04 6.85
CA LEU A 58 -15.73 6.24 6.50
C LEU A 58 -15.52 7.66 5.99
N VAL A 59 -14.59 8.41 6.59
CA VAL A 59 -14.38 9.83 6.32
C VAL A 59 -12.90 10.08 6.02
N SER A 60 -12.59 10.83 4.97
CA SER A 60 -11.27 11.43 4.75
C SER A 60 -11.36 12.92 5.07
N ASP A 61 -10.63 13.33 6.10
CA ASP A 61 -10.54 14.71 6.55
C ASP A 61 -9.16 15.29 6.20
N PRO A 62 -9.09 16.38 5.41
CA PRO A 62 -7.83 16.98 4.95
C PRO A 62 -6.96 17.60 6.07
N ASN A 63 -7.48 17.76 7.29
CA ASN A 63 -6.75 18.42 8.38
C ASN A 63 -5.66 17.53 9.02
N GLY A 64 -5.49 16.28 8.63
CA GLY A 64 -4.28 15.47 8.89
C GLY A 64 -3.83 15.25 10.35
N ARG A 65 -4.56 15.75 11.37
CA ARG A 65 -4.17 15.62 12.80
C ARG A 65 -4.62 14.28 13.36
N GLY A 66 -3.79 13.26 13.17
CA GLY A 66 -3.98 11.89 13.65
C GLY A 66 -3.64 11.68 15.14
N VAL A 67 -4.30 12.36 16.08
CA VAL A 67 -4.02 12.13 17.51
C VAL A 67 -5.24 11.83 18.40
N ASP A 68 -6.49 12.02 17.93
CA ASP A 68 -7.66 11.66 18.75
C ASP A 68 -8.76 11.04 17.89
N ASN A 69 -8.87 9.71 17.95
CA ASN A 69 -9.97 8.73 17.71
C ASN A 69 -11.27 9.06 16.94
N ILE A 70 -11.42 10.21 16.31
CA ILE A 70 -12.50 10.55 15.37
C ILE A 70 -11.81 11.22 14.20
N LYS A 71 -11.44 10.49 13.14
CA LYS A 71 -10.99 11.15 11.88
C LYS A 71 -10.82 10.31 10.62
N ASN A 72 -10.95 8.98 10.69
CA ASN A 72 -11.18 8.14 9.51
C ASN A 72 -12.56 7.44 9.52
N LYS A 73 -13.24 7.52 10.66
CA LYS A 73 -14.48 6.83 10.97
C LYS A 73 -15.35 7.75 11.83
N TYR A 74 -16.63 7.86 11.48
CA TYR A 74 -17.65 8.55 12.25
C TYR A 74 -18.65 7.53 12.77
N THR A 75 -18.43 7.10 14.00
CA THR A 75 -19.17 6.01 14.67
C THR A 75 -20.61 6.34 15.08
N PRO A 76 -21.02 7.61 15.31
CA PRO A 76 -22.44 7.91 15.54
C PRO A 76 -23.30 7.65 14.29
N GLY A 77 -22.67 7.54 13.12
CA GLY A 77 -23.29 7.07 11.88
C GLY A 77 -23.83 8.16 10.97
N LEU A 78 -24.28 7.77 9.78
CA LEU A 78 -24.56 8.70 8.68
C LEU A 78 -25.71 9.67 8.99
N GLU A 79 -26.78 9.15 9.60
CA GLU A 79 -27.94 9.97 9.93
C GLU A 79 -27.58 11.05 10.96
N GLU A 80 -26.80 10.70 11.97
CA GLU A 80 -26.32 11.67 12.96
C GLU A 80 -25.32 12.67 12.36
N LEU A 81 -24.43 12.23 11.47
CA LEU A 81 -23.51 13.12 10.74
C LEU A 81 -24.27 14.18 9.95
N VAL A 82 -25.26 13.74 9.16
CA VAL A 82 -26.09 14.62 8.34
C VAL A 82 -26.87 15.58 9.23
N ARG A 83 -27.55 15.05 10.25
CA ARG A 83 -28.37 15.84 11.17
C ARG A 83 -27.56 16.88 11.93
N LEU A 84 -26.35 16.53 12.37
CA LEU A 84 -25.50 17.42 13.16
C LEU A 84 -24.70 18.40 12.33
N TYR A 85 -24.35 18.10 11.07
CA TYR A 85 -23.37 18.90 10.36
C TYR A 85 -23.80 19.38 8.97
N LEU A 86 -24.89 18.86 8.43
CA LEU A 86 -25.37 19.19 7.08
C LEU A 86 -26.76 19.82 7.04
N THR A 87 -27.57 19.65 8.10
CA THR A 87 -28.95 20.18 8.14
C THR A 87 -29.18 21.19 9.26
N GLU A 88 -30.14 22.09 9.06
CA GLU A 88 -30.52 23.12 10.03
C GLU A 88 -31.30 22.53 11.24
N GLU A 89 -31.79 21.29 11.13
CA GLU A 89 -32.68 20.64 12.11
C GLU A 89 -32.10 20.65 13.53
N VAL A 90 -30.77 20.58 13.66
CA VAL A 90 -30.07 20.55 14.95
C VAL A 90 -28.88 21.50 14.98
N SER A 91 -28.22 21.69 13.83
CA SER A 91 -26.96 22.42 13.77
C SER A 91 -27.10 23.92 13.48
N GLY A 92 -28.26 24.35 12.95
CA GLY A 92 -28.44 25.69 12.38
C GLY A 92 -27.60 25.96 11.13
N ASN A 93 -26.91 24.94 10.59
CA ASN A 93 -26.09 25.04 9.39
C ASN A 93 -26.82 24.50 8.16
N VAL A 94 -26.54 25.10 6.99
CA VAL A 94 -26.82 24.49 5.69
C VAL A 94 -25.49 24.00 5.12
N GLY A 95 -25.25 22.69 5.26
CA GLY A 95 -24.15 22.03 4.57
C GLY A 95 -24.53 21.74 3.12
N GLY A 96 -23.53 21.50 2.27
CA GLY A 96 -23.74 21.11 0.88
C GLY A 96 -23.01 19.81 0.59
N ILE A 97 -23.60 18.95 -0.24
CA ILE A 97 -22.91 17.77 -0.78
C ILE A 97 -22.66 17.90 -2.29
N LEU A 98 -21.53 17.38 -2.71
CA LEU A 98 -21.16 17.16 -4.10
C LEU A 98 -20.91 15.67 -4.28
N ILE A 99 -21.73 15.04 -5.12
CA ILE A 99 -21.52 13.68 -5.61
C ILE A 99 -20.95 13.84 -7.02
N PRO A 100 -19.65 13.60 -7.24
CA PRO A 100 -19.06 13.70 -8.56
C PRO A 100 -19.48 12.50 -9.42
N ASP A 101 -20.08 12.77 -10.59
CA ASP A 101 -20.32 11.73 -11.61
C ASP A 101 -19.06 11.38 -12.40
N GLN A 102 -18.08 12.28 -12.40
CA GLN A 102 -16.75 12.12 -12.96
C GLN A 102 -15.74 12.72 -11.98
N VAL A 103 -14.54 12.17 -11.92
CA VAL A 103 -13.48 12.74 -11.07
C VAL A 103 -13.26 14.21 -11.44
N PRO A 104 -13.16 15.14 -10.46
CA PRO A 104 -12.95 16.55 -10.73
C PRO A 104 -11.75 16.79 -11.66
N THR A 105 -11.91 17.72 -12.60
CA THR A 105 -10.86 18.11 -13.54
C THR A 105 -9.66 18.67 -12.76
N GLY A 106 -8.45 18.21 -13.07
CA GLY A 106 -7.22 18.58 -12.34
C GLY A 106 -6.76 17.56 -11.30
N VAL A 107 -7.49 16.46 -11.11
CA VAL A 107 -6.97 15.27 -10.41
C VAL A 107 -6.19 14.44 -11.43
N SER A 108 -4.86 14.49 -11.34
CA SER A 108 -3.97 13.60 -12.07
C SER A 108 -3.80 12.32 -11.27
N PHE A 109 -4.37 11.22 -11.75
CA PHE A 109 -3.93 9.90 -11.30
C PHE A 109 -2.67 9.55 -12.10
N ASN A 110 -1.62 9.07 -11.43
CA ASN A 110 -0.41 8.58 -12.11
C ASN A 110 -0.68 7.32 -12.97
N LYS A 111 -1.92 6.80 -12.92
CA LYS A 111 -2.45 5.77 -13.80
C LYS A 111 -3.93 6.05 -14.02
N LYS A 112 -4.37 6.05 -15.28
CA LYS A 112 -5.79 6.03 -15.61
C LYS A 112 -6.42 4.81 -14.92
N LEU A 113 -7.48 4.99 -14.13
CA LEU A 113 -8.29 3.88 -13.62
C LEU A 113 -9.05 3.33 -14.83
N GLU A 114 -8.45 2.36 -15.50
CA GLU A 114 -9.09 1.59 -16.56
C GLU A 114 -9.63 0.32 -15.90
N GLY A 115 -10.92 0.03 -16.11
CA GLY A 115 -11.46 -1.28 -15.81
C GLY A 115 -10.80 -2.35 -16.68
N PHE A 116 -11.13 -3.62 -16.48
CA PHE A 116 -10.62 -4.67 -17.35
C PHE A 116 -11.10 -4.42 -18.79
N GLU A 117 -10.17 -4.39 -19.76
CA GLU A 117 -10.54 -4.41 -21.17
C GLU A 117 -11.13 -5.77 -21.52
N ALA A 118 -12.12 -5.83 -22.41
CA ALA A 118 -12.67 -7.09 -22.88
C ALA A 118 -11.62 -7.91 -23.66
N GLY A 119 -11.65 -9.23 -23.49
CA GLY A 119 -10.72 -10.16 -24.15
C GLY A 119 -9.39 -10.37 -23.43
N LEU A 120 -9.19 -9.80 -22.24
CA LEU A 120 -8.04 -10.10 -21.39
C LEU A 120 -8.19 -11.48 -20.76
N GLU A 121 -7.07 -12.19 -20.63
CA GLU A 121 -7.05 -13.53 -20.03
C GLU A 121 -7.32 -13.46 -18.52
N VAL A 122 -8.22 -14.33 -18.05
CA VAL A 122 -8.51 -14.55 -16.64
C VAL A 122 -7.88 -15.87 -16.24
N ILE A 123 -7.08 -15.85 -15.18
CA ILE A 123 -6.36 -17.03 -14.67
C ILE A 123 -6.90 -17.43 -13.29
N THR A 124 -6.77 -18.71 -12.92
CA THR A 124 -7.07 -19.13 -11.55
C THR A 124 -6.05 -18.55 -10.55
N PRO A 125 -6.50 -18.01 -9.41
CA PRO A 125 -5.62 -17.40 -8.40
C PRO A 125 -4.81 -18.42 -7.59
N GLY A 126 -5.05 -19.72 -7.76
CA GLY A 126 -4.30 -20.79 -7.11
C GLY A 126 -4.73 -22.17 -7.59
N GLN A 127 -4.20 -23.22 -6.96
CA GLN A 127 -4.69 -24.58 -7.18
C GLN A 127 -6.12 -24.71 -6.64
N ALA A 128 -7.04 -25.17 -7.48
CA ALA A 128 -8.46 -25.22 -7.12
C ALA A 128 -9.21 -26.33 -7.86
N GLU A 129 -10.32 -26.75 -7.28
CA GLU A 129 -11.35 -27.58 -7.92
C GLU A 129 -12.47 -26.68 -8.42
N VAL A 130 -12.94 -26.90 -9.65
CA VAL A 130 -14.15 -26.25 -10.16
C VAL A 130 -15.36 -26.92 -9.55
N ILE A 131 -16.13 -26.21 -8.72
CA ILE A 131 -17.32 -26.80 -8.07
C ILE A 131 -18.64 -26.44 -8.73
N ASN A 132 -18.69 -25.38 -9.54
CA ASN A 132 -19.92 -24.95 -10.20
C ASN A 132 -19.61 -23.99 -11.36
N ILE A 133 -20.32 -24.14 -12.49
CA ILE A 133 -20.30 -23.20 -13.61
C ILE A 133 -21.74 -22.79 -13.93
N GLU A 134 -22.02 -21.49 -13.80
CA GLU A 134 -23.35 -20.92 -14.06
C GLU A 134 -23.23 -19.73 -15.01
N GLY A 135 -23.52 -19.94 -16.29
CA GLY A 135 -23.47 -18.88 -17.30
C GLY A 135 -22.07 -18.28 -17.43
N ASN A 136 -21.95 -16.98 -17.15
CA ASN A 136 -20.68 -16.23 -17.15
C ASN A 136 -19.98 -16.23 -15.79
N SER A 137 -20.23 -17.26 -14.96
CA SER A 137 -19.65 -17.38 -13.63
C SER A 137 -19.10 -18.76 -13.31
N ILE A 138 -17.96 -18.78 -12.61
CA ILE A 138 -17.26 -19.98 -12.17
C ILE A 138 -17.05 -19.91 -10.67
N THR A 139 -17.27 -21.03 -9.98
CA THR A 139 -16.98 -21.16 -8.55
C THR A 139 -15.84 -22.17 -8.36
N LEU A 140 -14.79 -21.72 -7.66
CA LEU A 140 -13.55 -22.46 -7.40
C LEU A 140 -13.43 -22.78 -5.92
N LYS A 141 -12.94 -23.98 -5.57
CA LYS A 141 -12.59 -24.38 -4.20
C LYS A 141 -11.10 -24.60 -4.12
N PHE A 142 -10.41 -23.83 -3.29
CA PHE A 142 -8.95 -23.93 -3.18
C PHE A 142 -8.51 -25.25 -2.55
N THR A 143 -7.54 -25.89 -3.18
CA THR A 143 -7.01 -27.21 -2.78
C THR A 143 -5.58 -27.15 -2.23
N ALA A 144 -4.83 -26.08 -2.51
CA ALA A 144 -3.48 -25.90 -1.98
C ALA A 144 -3.44 -25.89 -0.45
N GLU A 145 -2.39 -26.44 0.14
CA GLU A 145 -2.13 -26.46 1.59
C GLU A 145 -1.68 -25.08 2.10
N ASN A 146 -2.59 -24.11 2.13
CA ASN A 146 -2.36 -22.76 2.63
C ASN A 146 -3.60 -22.21 3.37
N LYS A 147 -3.56 -20.92 3.75
CA LYS A 147 -4.68 -20.26 4.45
C LYS A 147 -6.00 -20.29 3.67
N ALA A 148 -5.94 -20.39 2.34
CA ALA A 148 -7.11 -20.42 1.47
C ALA A 148 -7.75 -21.81 1.34
N LYS A 149 -7.12 -22.88 1.86
CA LYS A 149 -7.60 -24.26 1.69
C LYS A 149 -9.09 -24.41 2.06
N ASN A 150 -9.85 -25.08 1.20
CA ASN A 150 -11.29 -25.32 1.32
C ASN A 150 -12.19 -24.08 1.30
N MET A 151 -11.63 -22.88 1.10
CA MET A 151 -12.42 -21.68 0.83
C MET A 151 -12.92 -21.71 -0.61
N THR A 152 -14.01 -21.01 -0.88
CA THR A 152 -14.56 -20.90 -2.24
C THR A 152 -14.49 -19.48 -2.76
N MET A 153 -14.31 -19.34 -4.07
CA MET A 153 -14.32 -18.07 -4.78
C MET A 153 -15.24 -18.19 -5.98
N LYS A 154 -16.26 -17.34 -6.07
CA LYS A 154 -17.07 -17.15 -7.27
C LYS A 154 -16.50 -15.97 -8.05
N ILE A 155 -16.27 -16.15 -9.34
CA ILE A 155 -15.89 -15.11 -10.29
C ILE A 155 -17.03 -14.99 -11.29
N GLU A 156 -17.61 -13.80 -11.45
CA GLU A 156 -18.71 -13.51 -12.38
C GLU A 156 -18.27 -12.44 -13.38
N GLY A 157 -18.91 -12.41 -14.57
CA GLY A 157 -18.60 -11.42 -15.61
C GLY A 157 -17.46 -11.85 -16.53
N ILE A 158 -17.25 -13.16 -16.72
CA ILE A 158 -16.21 -13.69 -17.59
C ILE A 158 -16.78 -14.70 -18.59
N SER A 159 -16.14 -14.81 -19.76
CA SER A 159 -16.37 -15.89 -20.71
C SER A 159 -15.46 -17.06 -20.34
N ILE A 160 -16.02 -18.12 -19.77
CA ILE A 160 -15.26 -19.29 -19.31
C ILE A 160 -14.79 -20.10 -20.52
N ASN A 161 -13.55 -20.61 -20.46
CA ASN A 161 -13.00 -21.42 -21.53
C ASN A 161 -13.81 -22.73 -21.66
N PRO A 162 -14.12 -23.18 -22.89
CA PRO A 162 -15.04 -24.30 -23.13
C PRO A 162 -14.48 -25.67 -22.71
N ASP A 163 -13.19 -25.77 -22.45
CA ASP A 163 -12.49 -26.95 -21.94
C ASP A 163 -12.51 -27.05 -20.41
N ILE A 164 -13.02 -26.04 -19.69
CA ILE A 164 -13.18 -26.06 -18.23
C ILE A 164 -14.58 -26.57 -17.88
N ALA A 165 -14.64 -27.62 -17.06
CA ALA A 165 -15.87 -28.25 -16.58
C ALA A 165 -15.90 -28.37 -15.05
N GLU A 166 -17.11 -28.58 -14.50
CA GLU A 166 -17.27 -28.92 -13.09
C GLU A 166 -16.53 -30.22 -12.74
N GLY A 167 -15.83 -30.21 -11.61
CA GLY A 167 -14.97 -31.29 -11.14
C GLY A 167 -13.50 -31.16 -11.56
N ASP A 168 -13.16 -30.25 -12.47
CA ASP A 168 -11.80 -30.08 -12.95
C ASP A 168 -10.85 -29.58 -11.86
N GLN A 169 -9.62 -30.08 -11.90
CA GLN A 169 -8.52 -29.65 -11.04
C GLN A 169 -7.64 -28.64 -11.80
N LEU A 170 -7.70 -27.39 -11.38
CA LEU A 170 -6.95 -26.29 -11.96
C LEU A 170 -5.59 -26.12 -11.28
N GLN A 171 -4.56 -25.88 -12.07
CA GLN A 171 -3.23 -25.50 -11.58
C GLN A 171 -3.13 -23.99 -11.36
N SER A 172 -2.26 -23.55 -10.46
CA SER A 172 -2.03 -22.11 -10.23
C SER A 172 -1.69 -21.39 -11.54
N LYS A 173 -2.28 -20.21 -11.77
CA LYS A 173 -2.14 -19.38 -12.98
C LYS A 173 -2.63 -20.02 -14.28
N GLN A 174 -3.39 -21.12 -14.23
CA GLN A 174 -4.04 -21.69 -15.40
C GLN A 174 -5.11 -20.73 -15.95
N PRO A 175 -5.16 -20.47 -17.27
CA PRO A 175 -6.24 -19.71 -17.90
C PRO A 175 -7.60 -20.41 -17.71
N ILE A 176 -8.60 -19.65 -17.27
CA ILE A 176 -9.97 -20.14 -17.03
C ILE A 176 -11.00 -19.46 -17.93
N GLY A 177 -10.64 -18.36 -18.57
CA GLY A 177 -11.56 -17.60 -19.41
C GLY A 177 -10.98 -16.28 -19.88
N THR A 178 -11.86 -15.44 -20.42
CA THR A 178 -11.55 -14.07 -20.81
C THR A 178 -12.55 -13.09 -20.22
N THR A 179 -12.12 -11.85 -20.02
CA THR A 179 -12.97 -10.75 -19.58
C THR A 179 -13.98 -10.38 -20.68
N THR A 180 -15.19 -9.98 -20.29
CA THR A 180 -16.21 -9.45 -21.20
C THR A 180 -16.31 -7.93 -21.05
N ASP A 181 -17.32 -7.31 -21.67
CA ASP A 181 -17.66 -5.90 -21.44
C ASP A 181 -18.39 -5.67 -20.10
N ASP A 182 -18.69 -6.74 -19.34
CA ASP A 182 -19.36 -6.66 -18.04
C ASP A 182 -18.36 -6.42 -16.89
N ASP A 183 -18.86 -5.84 -15.78
CA ASP A 183 -18.09 -5.76 -14.54
C ASP A 183 -17.77 -7.14 -13.96
N ILE A 184 -16.51 -7.34 -13.55
CA ILE A 184 -16.10 -8.57 -12.87
C ILE A 184 -16.46 -8.49 -11.38
N LYS A 185 -17.17 -9.51 -10.89
CA LYS A 185 -17.49 -9.64 -9.46
C LYS A 185 -16.78 -10.85 -8.88
N ILE A 186 -16.12 -10.65 -7.75
CA ILE A 186 -15.44 -11.71 -7.00
C ILE A 186 -16.12 -11.85 -5.64
N LEU A 187 -16.54 -13.06 -5.30
CA LEU A 187 -17.17 -13.37 -4.02
C LEU A 187 -16.46 -14.54 -3.36
N MET A 188 -15.72 -14.27 -2.29
CA MET A 188 -15.02 -15.28 -1.51
C MET A 188 -15.84 -15.72 -0.30
N ARG A 189 -15.81 -17.02 0.02
CA ARG A 189 -16.43 -17.59 1.21
C ARG A 189 -15.47 -18.50 1.96
N ASP A 190 -15.56 -18.47 3.28
CA ASP A 190 -14.80 -19.38 4.13
C ASP A 190 -15.36 -20.82 4.08
N GLN A 191 -14.70 -21.73 4.81
CA GLN A 191 -15.13 -23.13 4.91
C GLN A 191 -16.53 -23.32 5.52
N LYS A 192 -17.04 -22.32 6.25
CA LYS A 192 -18.37 -22.29 6.87
C LYS A 192 -19.40 -21.57 5.99
N LYS A 193 -19.04 -21.21 4.76
CA LYS A 193 -19.85 -20.46 3.79
C LYS A 193 -20.13 -19.01 4.19
N ALA A 194 -19.42 -18.46 5.17
CA ALA A 194 -19.50 -17.05 5.50
C ALA A 194 -18.87 -16.23 4.38
N ILE A 195 -19.53 -15.14 3.97
CA ILE A 195 -18.98 -14.18 3.00
C ILE A 195 -17.79 -13.50 3.64
N ILE A 196 -16.69 -13.44 2.89
CA ILE A 196 -15.49 -12.73 3.29
C ILE A 196 -15.57 -11.34 2.70
N ASN A 197 -15.89 -10.37 3.56
CA ASN A 197 -16.08 -8.98 3.16
C ASN A 197 -14.76 -8.26 2.82
N ASN A 198 -13.63 -8.76 3.33
CA ASN A 198 -12.29 -8.31 3.00
C ASN A 198 -11.53 -9.45 2.33
N VAL A 199 -11.70 -9.61 1.02
CA VAL A 199 -10.94 -10.61 0.24
C VAL A 199 -9.42 -10.36 0.36
N GLU A 200 -9.02 -9.10 0.59
CA GLU A 200 -7.65 -8.66 0.84
C GLU A 200 -7.01 -9.26 2.11
N ASP A 201 -7.80 -9.68 3.12
CA ASP A 201 -7.26 -10.34 4.32
C ASP A 201 -6.78 -11.78 4.04
N TYR A 202 -7.18 -12.34 2.89
CA TYR A 202 -6.94 -13.73 2.47
C TYR A 202 -6.18 -13.85 1.17
N MET A 203 -6.24 -12.84 0.30
CA MET A 203 -5.20 -12.60 -0.67
C MET A 203 -3.98 -12.14 0.11
N VAL A 204 -3.04 -13.05 0.34
CA VAL A 204 -1.67 -12.62 0.65
C VAL A 204 -1.15 -11.96 -0.64
N VAL A 205 -1.55 -10.71 -0.87
CA VAL A 205 -0.58 -9.75 -1.34
C VAL A 205 0.46 -9.79 -0.23
N ASN A 206 1.71 -10.13 -0.54
CA ASN A 206 2.82 -9.77 0.34
C ASN A 206 2.91 -8.22 0.33
N SER A 207 1.87 -7.53 0.78
CA SER A 207 1.87 -6.11 1.06
C SER A 207 2.44 -5.95 2.46
N LYS A 208 3.71 -6.33 2.62
CA LYS A 208 4.52 -5.72 3.66
C LYS A 208 4.77 -4.24 3.38
N ASN A 209 4.36 -3.68 2.23
CA ASN A 209 4.61 -2.28 1.93
C ASN A 209 3.49 -1.63 1.12
N ILE A 210 2.58 -0.94 1.80
CA ILE A 210 1.94 0.24 1.20
C ILE A 210 2.10 1.41 2.15
N LEU A 211 3.31 1.95 2.14
CA LEU A 211 3.52 3.39 2.18
C LEU A 211 4.22 3.77 0.87
N SER A 212 3.47 3.78 -0.23
CA SER A 212 3.97 4.29 -1.51
C SER A 212 3.95 5.83 -1.48
N VAL A 213 4.98 6.41 -0.89
CA VAL A 213 5.45 7.73 -1.27
C VAL A 213 6.42 7.56 -2.44
N SER A 214 6.30 8.41 -3.45
CA SER A 214 7.21 8.45 -4.59
C SER A 214 8.63 8.74 -4.11
N GLN A 215 9.62 8.01 -4.63
CA GLN A 215 11.04 8.27 -4.37
C GLN A 215 11.39 9.75 -4.65
N PRO A 216 11.79 10.54 -3.63
CA PRO A 216 12.08 11.96 -3.81
C PRO A 216 13.46 12.24 -4.43
N TYR A 217 14.38 11.27 -4.44
CA TYR A 217 15.65 11.42 -5.15
C TYR A 217 15.45 11.19 -6.65
N ASN A 218 15.97 12.09 -7.48
CA ASN A 218 15.87 11.97 -8.93
C ASN A 218 16.99 11.08 -9.48
N PHE A 219 16.72 9.78 -9.59
CA PHE A 219 17.68 8.78 -10.05
C PHE A 219 18.04 8.93 -11.54
N THR A 220 19.33 8.82 -11.84
CA THR A 220 19.84 8.46 -13.16
C THR A 220 20.08 6.95 -13.25
N GLN A 221 20.33 6.43 -14.46
CA GLN A 221 20.72 5.02 -14.61
C GLN A 221 22.06 4.72 -13.89
N ASP A 222 23.01 5.66 -13.95
CA ASP A 222 24.30 5.54 -13.26
C ASP A 222 24.13 5.49 -11.74
N ASP A 223 23.15 6.23 -11.19
CA ASP A 223 22.80 6.17 -9.76
C ASP A 223 22.29 4.79 -9.35
N VAL A 224 21.47 4.14 -10.20
CA VAL A 224 20.96 2.79 -9.93
C VAL A 224 22.11 1.78 -9.91
N GLU A 225 23.01 1.85 -10.89
CA GLU A 225 24.21 1.01 -10.91
C GLU A 225 25.12 1.26 -9.70
N LEU A 226 25.24 2.51 -9.27
CA LEU A 226 26.02 2.89 -8.08
C LEU A 226 25.46 2.28 -6.81
N ILE A 227 24.12 2.32 -6.63
CA ILE A 227 23.43 1.65 -5.52
C ILE A 227 23.62 0.14 -5.60
N ALA A 228 23.51 -0.45 -6.80
CA ALA A 228 23.75 -1.87 -6.97
C ALA A 228 25.18 -2.26 -6.55
N LYS A 229 26.20 -1.49 -6.95
CA LYS A 229 27.58 -1.73 -6.50
C LYS A 229 27.73 -1.60 -4.98
N LEU A 230 27.05 -0.63 -4.36
CA LEU A 230 27.04 -0.47 -2.90
C LEU A 230 26.47 -1.72 -2.22
N ILE A 231 25.31 -2.18 -2.66
CA ILE A 231 24.66 -3.35 -2.09
C ILE A 231 25.51 -4.60 -2.34
N ALA A 232 26.10 -4.77 -3.52
CA ALA A 232 27.00 -5.89 -3.80
C ALA A 232 28.25 -5.90 -2.90
N HIS A 233 28.78 -4.74 -2.55
CA HIS A 233 29.98 -4.60 -1.72
C HIS A 233 29.67 -4.78 -0.22
N GLU A 234 28.65 -4.08 0.28
CA GLU A 234 28.38 -3.99 1.71
C GLU A 234 27.38 -5.05 2.18
N MET A 235 26.39 -5.38 1.33
CA MET A 235 25.10 -5.95 1.77
C MET A 235 24.44 -6.95 0.82
N ARG A 236 25.25 -7.78 0.15
CA ARG A 236 24.76 -8.66 -0.92
C ARG A 236 23.76 -9.70 -0.39
N PRO A 237 22.47 -9.68 -0.79
CA PRO A 237 21.43 -10.57 -0.25
C PRO A 237 21.76 -12.06 -0.37
N SER A 238 22.26 -12.52 -1.50
CA SER A 238 22.67 -13.91 -1.70
C SER A 238 23.79 -14.37 -0.74
N VAL A 239 24.70 -13.49 -0.33
CA VAL A 239 25.72 -13.78 0.69
C VAL A 239 25.10 -13.81 2.08
N LEU A 240 24.13 -12.93 2.35
CA LEU A 240 23.36 -12.93 3.60
C LEU A 240 22.65 -14.27 3.83
N VAL A 241 22.05 -14.82 2.78
CA VAL A 241 21.40 -16.14 2.86
C VAL A 241 22.43 -17.25 3.02
N SER A 242 23.40 -17.33 2.11
CA SER A 242 24.31 -18.48 2.02
C SER A 242 25.36 -18.55 3.14
N ALA A 243 25.95 -17.42 3.53
CA ALA A 243 27.01 -17.40 4.53
C ALA A 243 26.49 -17.22 5.96
N TYR A 244 25.30 -16.63 6.11
CA TYR A 244 24.79 -16.17 7.40
C TYR A 244 23.42 -16.75 7.77
N GLY A 245 22.81 -17.57 6.91
CA GLY A 245 21.59 -18.31 7.23
C GLY A 245 20.35 -17.44 7.41
N MET A 246 20.34 -16.23 6.86
CA MET A 246 19.13 -15.42 6.78
C MET A 246 18.14 -16.02 5.81
N ASN A 247 16.85 -15.76 6.04
CA ASN A 247 15.86 -15.99 4.99
C ASN A 247 16.03 -14.94 3.87
N GLU A 248 15.59 -15.30 2.66
CA GLU A 248 15.76 -14.48 1.46
C GLU A 248 15.08 -13.11 1.57
N GLU A 249 13.95 -13.03 2.27
CA GLU A 249 13.17 -11.80 2.42
C GLU A 249 13.91 -10.78 3.29
N ASP A 250 14.37 -11.18 4.47
CA ASP A 250 15.13 -10.32 5.39
C ASP A 250 16.48 -9.93 4.78
N ALA A 251 17.11 -10.82 4.01
CA ALA A 251 18.34 -10.53 3.28
C ALA A 251 18.12 -9.45 2.21
N MET A 252 16.99 -9.49 1.50
CA MET A 252 16.62 -8.48 0.51
C MET A 252 16.34 -7.12 1.18
N GLU A 253 15.61 -7.10 2.29
CA GLU A 253 15.34 -5.87 3.04
C GLU A 253 16.64 -5.26 3.61
N ALA A 254 17.58 -6.07 4.10
CA ALA A 254 18.89 -5.61 4.53
C ALA A 254 19.67 -4.91 3.38
N GLY A 255 19.64 -5.49 2.18
CA GLY A 255 20.19 -4.86 0.97
C GLY A 255 19.53 -3.51 0.68
N LYS A 256 18.20 -3.42 0.77
CA LYS A 256 17.46 -2.17 0.57
C LYS A 256 17.82 -1.10 1.59
N VAL A 257 17.90 -1.45 2.89
CA VAL A 257 18.34 -0.52 3.95
C VAL A 257 19.70 0.09 3.60
N CYS A 258 20.62 -0.72 3.10
CA CYS A 258 21.95 -0.24 2.73
C CYS A 258 21.91 0.84 1.65
N GLY A 259 21.14 0.60 0.58
CA GLY A 259 20.95 1.60 -0.46
C GLY A 259 20.23 2.86 0.04
N TYR A 260 19.16 2.71 0.81
CA TYR A 260 18.39 3.85 1.32
C TYR A 260 19.19 4.75 2.27
N VAL A 261 20.16 4.21 3.03
CA VAL A 261 21.06 5.05 3.84
C VAL A 261 21.84 6.02 2.95
N LEU A 262 22.38 5.57 1.81
CA LEU A 262 23.08 6.45 0.88
C LEU A 262 22.15 7.50 0.28
N VAL A 263 20.94 7.09 -0.12
CA VAL A 263 19.91 7.98 -0.67
C VAL A 263 19.51 9.06 0.34
N ASN A 264 19.26 8.67 1.58
CA ASN A 264 18.90 9.59 2.66
C ASN A 264 20.03 10.60 2.91
N ARG A 265 21.28 10.14 2.92
CA ARG A 265 22.46 11.02 3.05
C ARG A 265 22.54 12.05 1.93
N ALA A 266 22.26 11.66 0.69
CA ALA A 266 22.27 12.58 -0.45
C ALA A 266 21.15 13.62 -0.33
N LEU A 267 19.94 13.18 0.03
CA LEU A 267 18.77 14.07 0.19
C LEU A 267 18.95 15.10 1.31
N VAL A 268 19.64 14.75 2.41
CA VAL A 268 19.86 15.68 3.53
C VAL A 268 21.22 16.39 3.48
N ASN A 269 22.02 16.17 2.43
CA ASN A 269 23.41 16.65 2.34
C ASN A 269 24.22 16.30 3.60
N TYR A 270 24.26 15.01 3.93
CA TYR A 270 24.85 14.54 5.18
C TYR A 270 26.32 14.98 5.32
N SER A 271 26.63 15.58 6.48
CA SER A 271 27.94 16.16 6.81
C SER A 271 28.49 17.15 5.77
N GLY A 272 27.63 17.72 4.91
CA GLY A 272 28.03 18.70 3.90
C GLY A 272 28.81 18.12 2.71
N ASN A 273 28.77 16.80 2.50
CA ASN A 273 29.57 16.15 1.44
C ASN A 273 29.00 16.31 0.03
N GLY A 274 27.75 16.74 -0.13
CA GLY A 274 27.09 16.88 -1.42
C GLY A 274 25.71 16.23 -1.45
N THR A 275 24.96 16.51 -2.52
CA THR A 275 23.57 16.04 -2.69
C THR A 275 23.43 14.94 -3.73
N THR A 276 24.53 14.42 -4.27
CA THR A 276 24.51 13.26 -5.17
C THR A 276 24.89 11.99 -4.42
N LEU A 277 24.46 10.83 -4.93
CA LEU A 277 24.87 9.54 -4.38
C LEU A 277 26.38 9.35 -4.48
N LEU A 278 26.99 9.81 -5.58
CA LEU A 278 28.43 9.71 -5.78
C LEU A 278 29.21 10.53 -4.73
N ASP A 279 28.79 11.76 -4.47
CA ASP A 279 29.41 12.62 -3.46
C ASP A 279 29.39 11.97 -2.07
N GLN A 280 28.24 11.41 -1.69
CA GLN A 280 28.07 10.75 -0.40
C GLN A 280 28.82 9.42 -0.33
N LEU A 281 28.86 8.67 -1.42
CA LEU A 281 29.58 7.39 -1.47
C LEU A 281 31.08 7.62 -1.31
N CYS A 282 31.65 8.59 -2.03
CA CYS A 282 33.08 8.91 -1.99
C CYS A 282 33.51 9.74 -0.77
N ALA A 283 32.58 10.11 0.11
CA ALA A 283 32.88 10.89 1.29
C ALA A 283 33.79 10.11 2.27
N PRO A 284 34.87 10.71 2.78
CA PRO A 284 35.83 10.02 3.64
C PRO A 284 35.20 9.37 4.87
N GLY A 285 35.48 8.08 5.06
CA GLY A 285 35.06 7.34 6.26
C GLY A 285 33.59 6.91 6.27
N GLN A 286 32.83 7.15 5.19
CA GLN A 286 31.45 6.68 5.08
C GLN A 286 31.32 5.22 4.67
N TYR A 287 32.17 4.76 3.73
CA TYR A 287 32.21 3.39 3.22
C TYR A 287 33.66 2.96 2.98
N ALA A 288 33.95 1.68 3.22
CA ALA A 288 35.30 1.15 3.05
C ALA A 288 35.64 1.11 1.55
N GLY A 289 36.78 1.68 1.16
CA GLY A 289 37.27 1.64 -0.23
C GLY A 289 36.54 2.54 -1.23
N ALA A 290 35.46 3.21 -0.81
CA ALA A 290 34.68 4.09 -1.69
C ALA A 290 35.37 5.41 -2.08
N ASN A 291 36.51 5.72 -1.46
CA ASN A 291 37.28 6.94 -1.71
C ASN A 291 37.80 7.03 -3.16
N THR A 292 37.81 5.91 -3.90
CA THR A 292 38.08 5.90 -5.34
C THR A 292 37.10 4.97 -6.07
N LEU A 293 36.44 5.46 -7.13
CA LEU A 293 35.56 4.64 -7.99
C LEU A 293 36.27 3.43 -8.61
N GLN A 294 37.60 3.43 -8.61
CA GLN A 294 38.42 2.37 -9.19
C GLN A 294 38.31 1.04 -8.41
N GLU A 295 38.16 1.08 -7.08
CA GLU A 295 37.94 -0.11 -6.27
C GLU A 295 36.54 -0.71 -6.50
N TRP A 296 35.61 0.12 -6.97
CA TRP A 296 34.20 -0.24 -7.21
C TRP A 296 33.93 -0.67 -8.64
N ALA A 297 34.88 -0.45 -9.56
CA ALA A 297 34.77 -0.82 -10.96
C ALA A 297 34.72 -2.34 -11.20
N SER A 298 35.30 -3.13 -10.29
CA SER A 298 35.32 -4.59 -10.36
C SER A 298 34.21 -5.28 -9.57
N VAL A 299 33.32 -4.52 -8.91
CA VAL A 299 32.24 -5.10 -8.12
C VAL A 299 31.21 -5.70 -9.06
N GLU A 300 31.01 -7.01 -8.96
CA GLU A 300 30.01 -7.74 -9.72
C GLU A 300 28.60 -7.43 -9.21
N ILE A 301 27.73 -6.99 -10.12
CA ILE A 301 26.30 -6.77 -9.87
C ILE A 301 25.55 -8.06 -10.21
N THR A 302 25.05 -8.73 -9.19
CA THR A 302 24.22 -9.93 -9.33
C THR A 302 22.73 -9.56 -9.47
N PRO A 303 21.87 -10.46 -9.99
CA PRO A 303 20.45 -10.14 -10.21
C PRO A 303 19.69 -9.70 -8.96
N ASP A 304 19.92 -10.34 -7.81
CA ASP A 304 19.33 -9.98 -6.50
C ASP A 304 19.71 -8.57 -6.06
N VAL A 305 20.93 -8.15 -6.37
CA VAL A 305 21.44 -6.81 -6.06
C VAL A 305 20.81 -5.75 -6.97
N MET A 306 20.69 -6.03 -8.28
CA MET A 306 20.04 -5.12 -9.22
C MET A 306 18.55 -4.98 -8.90
N GLU A 307 17.89 -6.08 -8.51
CA GLU A 307 16.49 -6.06 -8.05
C GLU A 307 16.28 -5.09 -6.87
N ALA A 308 17.17 -5.13 -5.87
CA ALA A 308 17.12 -4.19 -4.75
C ALA A 308 17.34 -2.73 -5.19
N ALA A 309 18.30 -2.49 -6.09
CA ALA A 309 18.62 -1.15 -6.58
C ALA A 309 17.47 -0.54 -7.39
N GLU A 310 16.84 -1.33 -8.27
CA GLU A 310 15.66 -0.91 -9.04
C GLU A 310 14.42 -0.67 -8.17
N TRP A 311 14.31 -1.38 -7.03
CA TRP A 311 13.27 -1.10 -6.05
C TRP A 311 13.47 0.27 -5.42
N ILE A 312 14.69 0.53 -4.92
CA ILE A 312 15.05 1.78 -4.26
C ILE A 312 14.82 3.00 -5.18
N SER A 313 15.07 2.87 -6.49
CA SER A 313 14.87 3.98 -7.42
C SER A 313 13.41 4.37 -7.65
N LYS A 314 12.46 3.50 -7.27
CA LYS A 314 11.02 3.68 -7.49
C LYS A 314 10.29 4.06 -6.21
N TYR A 315 10.68 3.47 -5.08
CA TYR A 315 9.96 3.59 -3.81
C TYR A 315 10.75 4.38 -2.79
N ASP A 316 10.06 5.04 -1.87
CA ASP A 316 10.73 5.74 -0.78
C ASP A 316 11.24 4.80 0.32
N CYS A 317 12.15 5.27 1.17
CA CYS A 317 12.67 4.51 2.31
C CYS A 317 11.56 4.01 3.26
N SER A 318 10.42 4.72 3.38
CA SER A 318 9.28 4.26 4.17
C SER A 318 8.66 2.96 3.67
N SER A 319 9.06 2.46 2.49
CA SER A 319 8.74 1.14 1.97
C SER A 319 9.61 0.02 2.56
N VAL A 320 10.39 0.28 3.60
CA VAL A 320 11.16 -0.74 4.32
C VAL A 320 10.71 -0.69 5.75
N LEU A 321 10.31 -1.85 6.28
CA LEU A 321 9.87 -1.98 7.65
C LEU A 321 10.97 -2.58 8.50
N ASN A 322 11.11 -2.09 9.74
CA ASN A 322 11.89 -2.81 10.72
C ASN A 322 11.15 -4.09 11.17
N PRO A 323 11.80 -5.02 11.88
CA PRO A 323 11.12 -6.20 12.42
C PRO A 323 9.95 -5.94 13.40
N ARG A 324 9.72 -4.70 13.85
CA ARG A 324 8.51 -4.29 14.59
C ARG A 324 7.38 -3.80 13.68
N GLY A 325 7.61 -3.73 12.37
CA GLY A 325 6.66 -3.24 11.38
C GLY A 325 6.66 -1.72 11.21
N GLU A 326 7.65 -1.01 11.75
CA GLU A 326 7.74 0.46 11.66
C GLU A 326 8.53 0.86 10.41
N PRO A 327 8.06 1.86 9.63
CA PRO A 327 8.72 2.27 8.41
C PRO A 327 10.03 3.01 8.67
N MET A 328 11.02 2.80 7.79
CA MET A 328 12.27 3.56 7.81
C MET A 328 11.99 5.04 7.55
N THR A 329 12.60 5.90 8.37
CA THR A 329 12.48 7.35 8.29
C THR A 329 13.69 7.96 7.59
N ARG A 330 13.54 9.19 7.06
CA ARG A 330 14.60 9.89 6.32
C ARG A 330 15.84 10.23 7.16
N ASN A 331 15.67 10.39 8.46
CA ASN A 331 16.75 10.69 9.42
C ASN A 331 17.64 9.47 9.70
N ILE A 332 17.33 8.31 9.12
CA ILE A 332 18.23 7.17 9.10
C ILE A 332 19.38 7.44 8.13
N LEU A 333 20.53 7.79 8.71
CA LEU A 333 21.76 8.17 8.02
C LEU A 333 22.93 7.23 8.35
N GLY A 334 22.68 6.18 9.12
CA GLY A 334 23.65 5.17 9.50
C GLY A 334 23.04 3.77 9.45
N GLN A 335 23.85 2.81 9.03
CA GLN A 335 23.59 1.39 9.19
C GLN A 335 24.58 0.83 10.21
N SER A 336 24.13 -0.05 11.10
CA SER A 336 25.08 -0.81 11.92
C SER A 336 25.94 -1.67 11.01
N GLY A 337 27.26 -1.52 11.09
CA GLY A 337 28.18 -2.43 10.43
C GLY A 337 28.24 -3.76 11.18
N TRP A 338 28.44 -4.86 10.44
CA TRP A 338 28.64 -6.22 10.94
C TRP A 338 29.56 -6.35 12.17
N CYS A 339 30.59 -5.51 12.24
CA CYS A 339 31.62 -5.53 13.28
C CYS A 339 31.14 -5.04 14.66
N GLN A 340 29.94 -4.45 14.74
CA GLN A 340 29.40 -3.90 15.99
C GLN A 340 28.59 -4.94 16.79
N CYS A 341 28.46 -6.17 16.28
CA CYS A 341 27.79 -7.27 16.97
C CYS A 341 28.81 -8.16 17.72
N LYS A 342 28.88 -8.08 19.06
CA LYS A 342 29.66 -9.02 19.91
C LYS A 342 28.96 -9.35 21.23
N PRO A 343 29.15 -10.58 21.82
CA PRO A 343 30.33 -11.45 21.62
C PRO A 343 30.14 -12.79 20.89
N ASN A 344 28.93 -13.27 20.59
CA ASN A 344 28.78 -14.66 20.13
C ASN A 344 28.65 -14.86 18.61
N GLY A 345 28.77 -13.81 17.80
CA GLY A 345 29.11 -13.94 16.38
C GLY A 345 28.16 -14.74 15.49
N VAL A 346 26.93 -15.03 15.92
CA VAL A 346 25.90 -15.63 15.07
C VAL A 346 24.94 -14.52 14.63
N PRO A 347 24.90 -14.17 13.33
CA PRO A 347 23.91 -13.24 12.80
C PRO A 347 22.52 -13.80 13.01
N GLY A 348 21.69 -13.09 13.76
CA GLY A 348 20.27 -13.36 13.89
C GLY A 348 19.45 -12.20 13.32
N SER A 349 18.12 -12.33 13.33
CA SER A 349 17.14 -11.28 12.99
C SER A 349 17.26 -9.98 13.80
N THR A 350 18.24 -9.90 14.69
CA THR A 350 18.57 -8.74 15.54
C THR A 350 19.80 -7.96 15.05
N CYS A 351 20.41 -8.31 13.92
CA CYS A 351 21.68 -7.73 13.45
C CYS A 351 21.55 -6.72 12.29
N TRP A 352 20.35 -6.53 11.75
CA TRP A 352 20.06 -5.62 10.64
C TRP A 352 19.17 -4.49 11.10
N TRP A 353 19.78 -3.46 11.69
CA TRP A 353 19.05 -2.27 12.06
C TRP A 353 19.78 -1.06 11.51
N TRP A 354 18.99 -0.15 10.97
CA TRP A 354 19.41 1.22 10.92
C TRP A 354 19.66 1.73 12.34
N ILE A 355 20.74 2.50 12.52
CA ILE A 355 20.98 3.21 13.76
C ILE A 355 20.42 4.60 13.53
N ASP A 356 19.43 5.01 14.35
CA ASP A 356 19.11 6.42 14.43
C ASP A 356 20.33 7.15 15.03
N THR A 357 21.03 7.89 14.18
CA THR A 357 22.26 8.61 14.56
C THR A 357 21.95 10.02 15.06
N THR A 358 20.69 10.43 15.08
CA THR A 358 20.28 11.80 15.44
C THR A 358 20.11 12.00 16.94
N GLN A 359 20.15 10.92 17.75
CA GLN A 359 19.95 10.94 19.21
C GLN A 359 18.60 11.54 19.66
N ASP A 360 17.62 11.68 18.78
CA ASP A 360 16.30 12.25 19.10
C ASP A 360 15.31 11.24 19.71
N GLY A 361 15.71 9.96 19.78
CA GLY A 361 15.06 8.95 20.61
C GLY A 361 13.75 8.41 20.06
N GLN A 362 13.62 8.30 18.73
CA GLN A 362 12.58 7.48 18.11
C GLN A 362 13.04 6.03 17.91
#